data_AF-A0A848SUR4-F1
#
_entry.id   AF-A0A848SUR4-F1
#
_cell.length_a   1.000
_cell.length_b   1.000
_cell.length_c   1.000
_cell.angle_alpha   90.00
_cell.angle_beta   90.00
_cell.angle_gamma   90.00
#
_symmetry.space_group_name_H-M   'P 1'
#
loop_
_entity.id
_entity.type
_entity.pdbx_description
1 polymer ?
#
loop_
_entity_poly.entity_id
_entity_poly.type
_entity_poly.pdbx_seq_one_letter_code
_entity_poly.pdbx_strand_id
1 'polypeptide(L)' 'MQLWTGLGNPGAEHAMHRHNVGFMAADAIAEVHG' A
#
# COMPACT_ATOMS: atom_id res chain seq x y z
N MET A 1 -0.74 18.49 10.41
CA MET A 1 -1.52 17.37 9.85
C MET A 1 -0.66 16.74 8.76
N GLN A 2 -0.51 15.42 8.75
CA GLN A 2 0.28 14.70 7.75
C GLN A 2 -0.64 13.82 6.91
N LEU A 3 -0.37 13.69 5.60
CA LEU A 3 -1.05 12.76 4.71
C LEU A 3 -0.03 11.78 4.16
N TRP A 4 -0.31 10.49 4.33
CA TRP A 4 0.53 9.39 3.87
C TRP A 4 -0.17 8.70 2.71
N THR A 5 0.56 8.40 1.63
CA THR A 5 -0.02 7.79 0.43
C THR A 5 0.78 6.55 0.01
N GLY A 6 0.06 5.48 -0.32
CA GLY A 6 0.62 4.30 -0.98
C GLY A 6 0.31 4.35 -2.47
N LEU A 7 1.34 4.31 -3.33
CA LEU A 7 1.15 4.18 -4.78
C LEU A 7 1.17 2.70 -5.21
N GLY A 8 0.39 2.39 -6.25
CA GLY A 8 0.28 1.04 -6.82
C GLY A 8 -0.77 0.96 -7.91
N ASN A 9 -0.88 -0.20 -8.56
CA ASN A 9 -1.91 -0.51 -9.54
C ASN A 9 -3.02 -1.38 -8.91
N PRO A 10 -4.31 -1.08 -9.13
CA PRO A 10 -5.43 -1.88 -8.63
C PRO A 10 -5.57 -3.20 -9.41
N GLY A 11 -6.19 -4.20 -8.79
CA GLY A 11 -6.42 -5.52 -9.40
C GLY A 11 -5.59 -6.63 -8.75
N ALA A 12 -6.15 -7.84 -8.66
CA ALA A 12 -5.49 -8.99 -8.05
C ALA A 12 -4.26 -9.45 -8.85
N GLU A 13 -4.28 -9.21 -10.16
CA GLU A 13 -3.18 -9.42 -11.10
C GLU A 13 -1.93 -8.57 -10.82
N HIS A 14 -2.05 -7.54 -9.98
CA HIS A 14 -0.94 -6.67 -9.58
C HIS A 14 -0.52 -6.85 -8.12
N ALA A 15 -1.14 -7.81 -7.43
CA ALA A 15 -0.75 -8.17 -6.08
C ALA A 15 0.74 -8.56 -6.04
N MET A 16 1.46 -8.06 -5.04
CA MET A 16 2.90 -8.31 -4.82
C MET A 16 3.84 -7.84 -5.94
N HIS A 17 3.37 -7.07 -6.92
CA HIS A 17 4.28 -6.40 -7.85
C HIS A 17 5.11 -5.36 -7.11
N ARG A 18 6.40 -5.22 -7.47
CA ARG A 18 7.30 -4.20 -6.90
C ARG A 18 6.76 -2.76 -7.02
N HIS A 19 5.94 -2.50 -8.04
CA HIS A 19 5.26 -1.21 -8.24
C HIS A 19 4.19 -0.92 -7.18
N ASN A 20 3.70 -1.95 -6.49
CA ASN A 20 2.67 -1.87 -5.46
C ASN A 20 3.24 -1.84 -4.04
N VAL A 21 4.55 -1.62 -3.87
CA VAL A 21 5.16 -1.50 -2.54
C VAL A 21 4.56 -0.37 -1.71
N GLY A 22 4.06 0.69 -2.35
CA GLY A 22 3.32 1.74 -1.67
C GLY A 22 2.01 1.24 -1.04
N PHE A 23 1.21 0.47 -1.78
CA PHE A 23 -0.01 -0.16 -1.25
C PHE A 23 0.33 -1.11 -0.09
N MET A 24 1.32 -2.00 -0.28
CA MET A 24 1.73 -2.96 0.76
C MET A 24 2.22 -2.26 2.04
N ALA A 25 2.95 -1.15 1.90
CA ALA A 25 3.41 -0.37 3.06
C ALA A 25 2.24 0.32 3.77
N ALA A 26 1.27 0.87 3.03
CA ALA A 26 0.09 1.49 3.61
C ALA A 26 -0.76 0.48 4.38
N ASP A 27 -0.94 -0.73 3.84
CA ASP A 27 -1.65 -1.83 4.49
C ASP A 27 -0.95 -2.26 5.80
N ALA A 28 0.37 -2.46 5.77
CA ALA A 28 1.14 -2.83 6.96
C ALA A 28 1.08 -1.75 8.06
N ILE A 29 1.11 -0.47 7.69
CA ILE A 29 0.98 0.63 8.64
C ILE A 29 -0.42 0.63 9.26
N ALA A 30 -1.46 0.41 8.45
CA ALA A 30 -2.83 0.31 8.93
C ALA A 30 -3.03 -0.91 9.86
N GLU A 31 -2.38 -2.05 9.58
CA GLU A 31 -2.42 -3.24 10.45
C GLU A 31 -1.80 -2.97 11.83
N VAL A 32 -0.74 -2.17 11.90
CA VAL A 32 -0.03 -1.87 13.15
C VAL A 32 -0.70 -0.76 13.97
N HIS A 33 -1.37 0.20 13.32
CA HIS A 33 -1.87 1.42 13.95
C HIS A 33 -3.39 1.64 13.87
N GLY A 34 -4.13 0.78 13.16
CA GLY A 34 -5.59 0.78 13.08
C GLY A 34 -6.24 -0.06 14.16
#